data_AF-A0A1K1SJN7-F1
#
_entry.id   AF-A0A1K1SJN7-F1
#
_cell.length_a   1.000
_cell.length_b   1.000
_cell.length_c   1.000
_cell.angle_alpha   90.00
_cell.angle_beta   90.00
_cell.angle_gamma   90.00
#
_symmetry.space_group_name_H-M   'P 1'
#
loop_
_entity.id
_entity.type
_entity.pdbx_description
1 polymer ?
#
loop_
_entity_poly.entity_id
_entity_poly.type
_entity_poly.pdbx_seq_one_letter_code
_entity_poly.pdbx_strand_id
1 'polypeptide(L)' 'MISKARISSVKPAPGKHALQVEFANGKRYDVDLREHIRQFLVLKPLEDLSLFGTAQVGEWGFDVS' A
#
# COMPACT_ATOMS: atom_id res chain seq x y z
N MET A 1 -5.35 -25.37 -3.37
CA MET A 1 -4.53 -24.47 -2.55
C MET A 1 -4.48 -23.13 -3.28
N ILE A 2 -5.16 -22.09 -2.79
CA ILE A 2 -5.06 -20.76 -3.40
C ILE A 2 -3.77 -20.15 -2.84
N SER A 3 -2.70 -20.10 -3.64
CA SER A 3 -1.50 -19.37 -3.27
C SER A 3 -1.89 -17.91 -3.00
N LYS A 4 -1.46 -17.33 -1.87
CA LYS A 4 -1.65 -15.89 -1.62
C LYS A 4 -1.04 -15.13 -2.79
N ALA A 5 -1.85 -14.30 -3.45
CA ALA A 5 -1.37 -13.53 -4.59
C ALA A 5 -0.26 -12.58 -4.13
N ARG A 6 0.90 -12.64 -4.78
CA ARG A 6 2.03 -11.74 -4.51
C ARG A 6 1.77 -10.36 -5.07
N ILE A 7 2.18 -9.34 -4.34
CA ILE A 7 2.23 -7.96 -4.82
C ILE A 7 3.48 -7.82 -5.69
N SER A 8 3.31 -7.31 -6.91
CA SER A 8 4.39 -7.03 -7.86
C SER A 8 4.77 -5.56 -7.90
N SER A 9 3.83 -4.66 -7.60
CA SER A 9 4.09 -3.22 -7.56
C SER A 9 3.13 -2.50 -6.62
N VAL A 10 3.62 -1.44 -5.98
CA VAL A 10 2.84 -0.47 -5.21
C VAL A 10 3.24 0.91 -5.68
N LYS A 11 2.26 1.77 -5.92
CA LYS A 11 2.48 3.17 -6.29
C LYS A 11 1.55 4.09 -5.49
N PRO A 12 2.09 5.08 -4.76
CA PRO A 12 1.27 6.10 -4.12
C PRO A 12 0.51 6.95 -5.15
N ALA A 13 -0.77 7.20 -4.88
CA ALA A 13 -1.55 8.16 -5.64
C ALA A 13 -1.12 9.60 -5.24
N PRO A 14 -0.83 10.49 -6.22
CA PRO A 14 -0.37 11.85 -5.91
C PRO A 14 -1.35 12.61 -5.01
N GLY A 15 -0.83 13.17 -3.91
CA GLY A 15 -1.60 14.01 -2.98
C GLY A 15 -2.67 13.26 -2.16
N LYS A 16 -2.64 11.93 -2.13
CA LYS A 16 -3.66 11.09 -1.46
C LYS A 16 -3.01 9.99 -0.63
N HIS A 17 -3.68 9.58 0.44
CA HIS A 17 -3.38 8.38 1.21
C HIS A 17 -3.94 7.12 0.55
N ALA A 18 -3.66 6.96 -0.74
CA ALA A 18 -4.13 5.82 -1.53
C ALA A 18 -2.98 5.18 -2.31
N LEU A 19 -3.05 3.86 -2.46
CA LEU A 19 -2.07 3.07 -3.20
C LEU A 19 -2.74 2.39 -4.39
N GLN A 20 -2.08 2.43 -5.55
CA GLN A 20 -2.34 1.48 -6.61
C GLN A 20 -1.48 0.24 -6.37
N VAL A 21 -2.13 -0.90 -6.16
CA VAL A 21 -1.50 -2.19 -5.89
C VAL A 21 -1.68 -3.09 -7.11
N GLU A 22 -0.58 -3.59 -7.66
CA GLU A 22 -0.57 -4.59 -8.72
C GLU A 22 -0.12 -5.92 -8.14
N PHE A 23 -0.84 -6.98 -8.50
CA PHE A 23 -0.51 -8.35 -8.12
C PHE A 23 0.17 -9.09 -9.28
N ALA A 24 0.96 -10.12 -8.95
CA ALA A 24 1.67 -10.95 -9.93
C ALA A 24 0.75 -11.67 -10.94
N ASN A 25 -0.55 -11.75 -10.66
CA ASN A 25 -1.56 -12.27 -11.59
C ASN A 25 -2.13 -11.18 -12.53
N GLY A 26 -1.56 -9.98 -12.54
CA GLY A 26 -1.98 -8.85 -13.36
C GLY A 26 -3.17 -8.07 -12.83
N LYS A 27 -3.78 -8.48 -11.71
CA LYS A 27 -4.89 -7.71 -11.10
C LYS A 27 -4.37 -6.43 -10.46
N ARG A 28 -5.14 -5.36 -10.59
CA ARG A 28 -4.83 -4.03 -10.05
C ARG A 28 -5.99 -3.50 -9.23
N TYR A 29 -5.65 -2.85 -8.12
CA TYR A 29 -6.62 -2.27 -7.20
C TYR A 29 -6.12 -0.92 -6.70
N ASP A 30 -7.01 0.06 -6.66
CA ASP A 30 -6.77 1.31 -5.93
C ASP A 30 -7.32 1.15 -4.51
N VAL A 31 -6.46 1.34 -3.52
CA VAL A 31 -6.76 1.12 -2.10
C VAL A 31 -6.63 2.43 -1.35
N ASP A 32 -7.73 2.94 -0.81
CA ASP A 32 -7.73 4.11 0.08
C ASP A 32 -7.40 3.66 1.52
N LEU A 33 -6.34 4.23 2.09
CA LEU A 33 -5.84 3.91 3.43
C LEU A 33 -6.11 5.04 4.44
N ARG A 34 -6.79 6.12 4.03
CA ARG A 34 -6.95 7.34 4.84
C ARG A 34 -7.56 7.04 6.20
N GLU A 35 -8.65 6.29 6.22
CA GLU A 35 -9.38 5.97 7.44
C GLU A 35 -8.58 5.01 8.34
N HIS A 36 -7.82 4.08 7.76
CA HIS A 36 -6.98 3.17 8.51
C HIS A 36 -5.79 3.89 9.17
N ILE A 37 -5.15 4.82 8.46
CA ILE A 37 -4.07 5.66 8.99
C ILE A 37 -4.55 6.47 10.20
N ARG A 38 -5.78 7.00 10.14
CA ARG A 38 -6.40 7.76 11.24
C ARG A 38 -6.78 6.88 12.43
N GLN A 39 -7.23 5.66 12.16
CA GLN A 39 -7.71 4.74 13.20
C GLN A 39 -6.56 4.15 14.04
N PHE A 40 -5.43 3.84 13.42
CA PHE A 40 -4.33 3.16 14.09
C PHE A 40 -3.20 4.12 14.46
N LEU A 41 -3.00 4.34 15.76
CA LEU A 41 -2.01 5.29 16.28
C LEU A 41 -0.58 5.02 15.75
N VAL A 42 -0.22 3.75 15.54
CA VAL A 42 1.09 3.36 14.99
C VAL A 42 1.31 3.84 13.55
N LEU A 43 0.23 4.07 12.80
CA LEU A 43 0.29 4.55 11.41
C LEU A 43 0.24 6.08 11.31
N LYS A 44 0.10 6.80 12.43
CA LYS A 44 0.01 8.27 12.45
C LYS A 44 1.14 8.99 11.69
N PRO A 45 2.40 8.52 11.69
CA PRO A 45 3.44 9.14 10.86
C PRO A 45 3.11 9.16 9.36
N LEU A 46 2.30 8.22 8.87
CA LEU A 46 1.88 8.14 7.48
C LEU A 46 0.80 9.18 7.12
N GLU A 47 0.32 10.00 8.05
CA GLU A 47 -0.46 11.19 7.73
C GLU A 47 0.38 12.18 6.89
N ASP A 48 1.70 12.20 7.09
CA ASP A 48 2.64 12.92 6.23
C ASP A 48 2.73 12.25 4.85
N LEU A 49 2.28 12.97 3.81
CA LEU A 49 2.28 12.48 2.44
C LEU A 49 3.69 12.24 1.88
N SER A 50 4.72 12.90 2.41
CA SER A 50 6.10 12.64 2.03
C SER A 50 6.59 11.29 2.55
N LEU A 51 6.18 10.89 3.76
CA LEU A 51 6.45 9.56 4.31
C LEU A 51 5.58 8.48 3.64
N PHE A 52 4.29 8.74 3.45
CA PHE A 52 3.42 7.82 2.71
C PHE A 52 3.91 7.59 1.26
N GLY A 53 4.50 8.62 0.65
CA GLY A 53 5.05 8.58 -0.70
C GLY A 53 6.25 7.63 -0.87
N THR A 54 6.82 7.11 0.22
CA THR A 54 7.92 6.13 0.17
C THR A 54 7.43 4.68 0.17
N ALA A 55 6.11 4.44 0.16
CA ALA A 55 5.54 3.10 0.21
C ALA A 55 6.07 2.21 -0.91
N GLN A 56 6.52 1.02 -0.54
CA GLN A 56 7.13 0.06 -1.45
C GLN A 56 6.64 -1.36 -1.16
N VAL A 57 6.91 -2.28 -2.08
CA VAL A 57 6.62 -3.69 -1.87
C VAL A 57 7.61 -4.24 -0.84
N GLY A 58 7.11 -4.93 0.20
CA GLY A 58 7.95 -5.61 1.16
C GLY A 58 8.77 -6.74 0.51
N GLU A 59 9.87 -7.13 1.16
CA GLU A 59 10.89 -8.05 0.61
C GLU A 59 10.32 -9.33 -0.04
N TRP A 60 9.27 -9.90 0.56
CA TRP A 60 8.68 -11.16 0.10
C TRP A 60 7.47 -11.01 -0.83
N GLY A 61 7.03 -9.78 -1.06
CA GLY A 61 5.87 -9.45 -1.90
C GLY A 61 4.52 -9.77 -1.27
N PHE A 62 4.41 -9.76 0.06
CA PHE A 62 3.17 -10.08 0.79
C PHE A 62 2.64 -8.91 1.63
N ASP A 63 3.37 -7.82 1.69
CA ASP A 63 3.08 -6.62 2.48
C ASP A 63 3.59 -5.36 1.77
N VAL A 64 3.25 -4.21 2.35
CA VAL A 64 3.72 -2.90 1.95
C VAL A 64 4.61 -2.38 3.08
N SER A 65 5.81 -1.92 2.73
CA SER A 65 6.81 -1.36 3.64
C SER A 65 6.94 0.14 3.48
#